data_AF-A0A7Y5WY02-F1
#
_entry.id   AF-A0A7Y5WY02-F1
#
_cell.length_a   1.000
_cell.length_b   1.000
_cell.length_c   1.000
_cell.angle_alpha   90.00
_cell.angle_beta   90.00
_cell.angle_gamma   90.00
#
_symmetry.space_group_name_H-M   'P 1'
#
loop_
_entity.id
_entity.type
_entity.pdbx_description
1 polymer ?
#
loop_
_entity_poly.entity_id
_entity_poly.type
_entity_poly.pdbx_seq_one_letter_code
_entity_poly.pdbx_strand_id
1 'polypeptide(L)' 'MAEARMIPLGFGKYVRSDRIYAVEPIRDERGSGTRTRVWVEGIAEPVVASRTERAILADMGTIPRRGRPAPQDENLF' A
#
# COMPACT_ATOMS: atom_id res chain seq x y z
N MET A 1 19.77 -1.01 -7.52
CA MET A 1 19.02 -0.87 -6.24
C MET A 1 17.77 -0.08 -6.55
N ALA A 2 16.58 -0.54 -6.14
CA ALA A 2 15.38 0.25 -6.31
C ALA A 2 15.52 1.54 -5.48
N GLU A 3 15.23 2.69 -6.09
CA GLU A 3 15.28 3.97 -5.40
C GLU A 3 14.29 3.98 -4.22
N ALA A 4 14.73 4.45 -3.06
CA ALA A 4 13.86 4.57 -1.89
C ALA A 4 12.79 5.64 -2.14
N ARG A 5 11.52 5.26 -1.99
CA ARG A 5 10.37 6.15 -2.24
C ARG A 5 9.58 6.39 -0.97
N MET A 6 8.93 7.55 -0.88
CA MET A 6 7.96 7.81 0.17
C MET A 6 6.64 7.13 -0.15
N ILE A 7 6.21 6.24 0.74
CA ILE A 7 4.98 5.46 0.62
C ILE A 7 3.89 6.09 1.48
N PRO A 8 2.78 6.56 0.89
CA PRO A 8 1.67 7.10 1.67
C PRO A 8 0.92 5.97 2.37
N LEU A 9 0.73 6.09 3.68
CA LEU A 9 -0.05 5.15 4.50
C LEU A 9 -1.48 5.64 4.77
N GLY A 10 -1.80 6.87 4.35
CA GLY A 10 -3.07 7.55 4.60
C GLY A 10 -3.00 8.51 5.79
N PHE A 11 -3.96 9.43 5.90
CA PHE A 11 -4.05 10.43 6.99
C PHE A 11 -2.74 11.22 7.23
N GLY A 12 -2.02 11.59 6.16
CA GLY A 12 -0.77 12.35 6.25
C GLY A 12 0.45 11.54 6.72
N LYS A 13 0.31 10.23 6.94
CA LYS A 13 1.44 9.35 7.31
C LYS A 13 2.20 8.88 6.07
N TYR A 14 3.53 8.95 6.15
CA TYR A 14 4.43 8.45 5.10
C TYR A 14 5.58 7.67 5.72
N VAL A 15 6.08 6.69 4.98
CA VAL A 15 7.26 5.91 5.37
C VAL A 15 8.15 5.71 4.15
N ARG A 16 9.46 5.58 4.36
CA ARG A 16 10.38 5.21 3.28
C ARG A 16 10.25 3.73 2.95
N SER A 17 10.18 3.40 1.66
CA SER A 17 10.01 2.01 1.19
C SER A 17 11.14 1.08 1.62
N ASP A 18 12.38 1.58 1.72
CA ASP A 18 13.56 0.79 2.11
C ASP A 18 13.62 0.47 3.61
N ARG A 19 12.70 1.04 4.41
CA ARG A 19 12.60 0.79 5.86
C ARG A 19 11.42 -0.11 6.21
N ILE A 20 10.59 -0.48 5.25
CA ILE A 20 9.46 -1.39 5.48
C ILE A 20 9.95 -2.82 5.33
N TYR A 21 9.83 -3.63 6.38
CA TYR A 21 10.22 -5.04 6.34
C TYR A 21 9.04 -6.02 6.31
N ALA A 22 7.83 -5.57 6.70
CA ALA A 22 6.63 -6.38 6.60
C ALA A 22 5.36 -5.52 6.42
N VAL A 23 4.36 -6.11 5.76
CA VAL A 23 3.04 -5.53 5.53
C VAL A 23 2.01 -6.61 5.83
N GLU A 24 1.11 -6.37 6.79
CA GLU A 24 0.15 -7.37 7.28
C GLU A 24 -1.28 -6.81 7.19
N PRO A 25 -2.20 -7.44 6.42
CA PRO A 25 -3.60 -7.01 6.37
C PRO A 25 -4.33 -7.36 7.67
N ILE A 26 -5.12 -6.43 8.18
CA ILE A 26 -5.96 -6.63 9.39
C ILE A 26 -7.29 -7.26 8.97
N ARG A 27 -7.64 -8.43 9.52
CA ARG A 27 -8.79 -9.25 9.07
C ARG A 27 -10.04 -9.14 9.97
N ASP A 28 -9.85 -9.03 11.29
CA ASP A 28 -10.92 -9.27 12.27
C ASP A 28 -11.49 -8.01 12.97
N GLU A 29 -11.14 -6.81 12.50
CA GLU A 29 -11.73 -5.54 12.96
C GLU A 29 -12.11 -4.66 11.77
N ARG A 30 -13.14 -5.09 11.02
CA ARG A 30 -13.66 -4.36 9.83
C ARG A 30 -14.45 -3.10 10.18
N GLY A 31 -13.98 -2.30 11.15
CA GLY A 31 -14.32 -0.89 11.21
C GLY A 31 -13.85 -0.18 9.93
N SER A 32 -14.63 0.80 9.47
CA SER A 32 -14.63 1.47 8.15
C SER A 32 -13.28 1.93 7.53
N GLY A 33 -12.13 1.84 8.21
CA GLY A 33 -10.92 2.56 7.77
C GLY A 33 -9.57 1.92 8.01
N THR A 34 -9.48 0.75 8.65
CA THR A 34 -8.19 0.22 9.10
C THR A 34 -7.89 -1.10 8.40
N ARG A 35 -6.84 -1.13 7.58
CA ARG A 35 -6.66 -2.23 6.62
C ARG A 35 -5.33 -2.95 6.75
N THR A 36 -4.27 -2.29 7.22
CA THR A 36 -2.91 -2.87 7.16
C THR A 36 -2.00 -2.35 8.26
N ARG A 37 -1.24 -3.25 8.90
CA ARG A 37 -0.08 -2.95 9.75
C ARG A 37 1.18 -2.88 8.88
N VAL A 38 1.95 -1.81 9.02
CA VAL A 38 3.21 -1.61 8.29
C VAL A 38 4.35 -1.61 9.30
N TRP A 39 5.24 -2.59 9.17
CA TRP A 39 6.35 -2.77 10.08
C TRP A 39 7.58 -2.04 9.55
N VAL A 40 8.12 -1.15 10.36
CA VAL A 40 9.17 -0.20 9.96
C VAL A 40 10.38 -0.38 10.85
N GLU A 41 11.56 -0.44 10.23
CA GLU A 41 12.82 -0.51 10.96
C GLU A 41 12.96 0.65 11.95
N GLY A 42 13.27 0.33 13.21
CA GLY A 42 13.43 1.31 14.28
C GLY A 42 12.13 1.77 14.95
N ILE A 43 10.96 1.27 14.54
CA ILE A 43 9.68 1.52 15.21
C ILE A 43 9.22 0.23 15.88
N ALA A 44 9.01 0.28 17.20
CA ALA A 44 8.62 -0.89 18.00
C ALA A 44 7.23 -1.42 17.62
N GLU A 45 6.27 -0.50 17.41
CA GLU A 45 4.89 -0.84 17.07
C GLU A 45 4.61 -0.56 15.57
N PRO A 46 3.80 -1.40 14.91
CA PRO A 46 3.51 -1.21 13.49
C PRO A 46 2.74 0.08 13.24
N VAL A 47 3.06 0.75 12.14
CA VAL A 47 2.30 1.91 11.68
C VAL A 47 1.01 1.41 11.03
N VAL A 48 -0.11 1.76 11.65
CA VAL A 48 -1.43 1.43 11.12
C VAL A 48 -1.79 2.34 9.95
N ALA A 49 -2.03 1.71 8.79
CA ALA A 49 -2.38 2.35 7.54
C ALA A 49 -3.87 2.18 7.21
N SER A 50 -4.45 3.20 6.58
CA SER A 50 -5.83 3.14 6.06
C SER A 50 -5.91 2.54 4.66
N ARG A 51 -4.77 2.16 4.11
CA ARG A 51 -4.62 1.57 2.79
C ARG A 51 -4.52 0.05 2.87
N THR A 52 -4.91 -0.63 1.80
CA THR A 52 -4.76 -2.08 1.67
C THR A 52 -3.30 -2.46 1.47
N GLU A 53 -2.94 -3.66 1.91
CA GLU A 53 -1.63 -4.28 1.68
C GLU A 53 -1.25 -4.24 0.19
N ARG A 54 -2.16 -4.69 -0.70
CA ARG A 54 -1.99 -4.56 -2.16
C ARG A 54 -1.65 -3.13 -2.63
N ALA A 55 -2.30 -2.10 -2.09
CA ALA A 55 -2.06 -0.73 -2.53
C ALA A 55 -0.68 -0.22 -2.05
N ILE A 56 -0.26 -0.62 -0.86
CA ILE A 56 1.07 -0.33 -0.30
C ILE A 56 2.16 -1.04 -1.12
N LEU A 57 2.01 -2.33 -1.41
CA LEU A 57 2.95 -3.11 -2.21
C LEU A 57 3.10 -2.58 -3.64
N ALA A 58 2.01 -2.07 -4.23
CA ALA A 58 2.07 -1.46 -5.56
C ALA A 58 2.87 -0.15 -5.56
N ASP A 59 2.81 0.62 -4.48
CA ASP A 59 3.55 1.88 -4.35
C ASP A 59 5.02 1.65 -4.02
N MET A 60 5.31 0.57 -3.30
CA MET A 60 6.68 0.04 -3.14
C MET A 60 7.28 -0.45 -4.46
N GLY A 61 6.47 -0.63 -5.51
CA GLY A 61 6.92 -1.20 -6.78
C GLY A 61 7.11 -2.71 -6.74
N THR A 62 6.65 -3.38 -5.67
CA THR A 62 6.75 -4.84 -5.51
C THR A 62 5.74 -5.58 -6.41
N ILE A 63 4.60 -4.96 -6.67
CA ILE A 63 3.59 -5.48 -7.60
C ILE A 63 3.12 -4.40 -8.58
N PRO A 64 2.59 -4.77 -9.75
CA PRO A 64 2.00 -3.79 -10.67
C PRO A 64 0.82 -3.06 -10.02
N ARG A 65 0.78 -1.73 -10.19
CA ARG A 65 -0.45 -0.97 -9.95
C ARG A 65 -1.52 -1.52 -10.88
N ARG A 66 -2.69 -1.85 -10.33
CA ARG A 66 -3.83 -2.29 -11.15
C ARG A 66 -4.16 -1.12 -12.10
N GLY A 67 -3.89 -1.31 -13.39
CA GLY A 67 -4.27 -0.35 -14.41
C GLY A 67 -5.79 -0.18 -14.42
N ARG A 68 -6.26 1.02 -14.74
CA ARG A 68 -7.64 1.18 -15.20
C ARG A 68 -7.80 0.25 -16.41
N PRO A 69 -8.85 -0.60 -16.49
CA PRO A 69 -9.09 -1.34 -17.73
C PRO A 69 -9.11 -0.32 -18.87
N ALA A 70 -8.43 -0.64 -19.97
CA ALA A 70 -8.53 0.18 -21.17
C ALA A 70 -10.02 0.38 -21.47
N PRO A 71 -10.46 1.59 -21.87
CA PRO A 71 -11.79 1.74 -22.46
C PRO A 71 -11.93 0.64 -23.52
N GLN A 72 -12.92 -0.23 -23.36
CA GLN A 72 -13.25 -1.16 -24.42
C GLN A 72 -13.68 -0.26 -25.57
N ASP A 73 -13.00 -0.33 -26.71
CA ASP A 73 -13.41 0.40 -27.90
C ASP A 73 -14.81 -0.06 -28.28
N GLU A 74 -15.84 0.62 -27.78
CA GLU A 74 -17.27 0.40 -28.09
C GLU A 74 -17.63 0.81 -29.53
N ASN A 75 -16.64 0.98 -30.41
CA ASN A 75 -16.81 1.34 -31.81
C ASN A 75 -16.16 0.33 -32.76
N LEU A 76 -16.46 -0.96 -32.56
CA LEU A 76 -16.21 -1.99 -33.57
C LEU A 76 -17.50 -2.71 -33.95
N PHE A 77 -18.58 -1.96 -34.22
CA PHE A 77 -19.72 -2.40 -35.04
C PHE A 77 -20.33 -1.21 -35.78
#